data_AF-A0A1U8D5V3-F1
#
_entry.id   AF-A0A1U8D5V3-F1
#
_cell.length_a   1.000
_cell.length_b   1.000
_cell.length_c   1.000
_cell.angle_alpha   90.00
_cell.angle_beta   90.00
_cell.angle_gamma   90.00
#
_symmetry.space_group_name_H-M   'P 1'
#
loop_
_entity.id
_entity.type
_entity.pdbx_description
1 polymer ?
#
loop_
_entity_poly.entity_id
_entity_poly.type
_entity_poly.pdbx_seq_one_letter_code
_entity_poly.pdbx_strand_id
1 'polypeptide(L)'
;MGAAVLCASFMSFGVKRRWFALGAALQLAISTYAAYIGGYVHYGDWLKVRMYSRTIAIIGGFLVLASGAGEVYRQKPRSRSLQSTGQVFLGIYLICVAYSLQHSKEDRLAYLNHILGGEITLQLLFILYGVLALSFLSGYYIRTAAQILSVILPLVILLIDGNLGYWHDSRRVEFWNQMKLIGQNVGIFGAVVILATDG
;
A
#
# COMPACT_ATOMS: atom_id res chain seq x y z
N MET A 1 2.14 -17.45 -8.69
CA MET A 1 2.44 -17.61 -7.24
C MET A 1 3.92 -17.95 -7.02
N GLY A 2 4.48 -19.02 -7.61
CA GLY A 2 5.87 -19.45 -7.36
C GLY A 2 6.97 -18.41 -7.61
N ALA A 3 6.88 -17.61 -8.67
CA ALA A 3 7.85 -16.55 -8.95
C ALA A 3 7.91 -15.45 -7.86
N ALA A 4 6.78 -15.14 -7.22
CA ALA A 4 6.74 -14.15 -6.14
C ALA A 4 7.38 -14.69 -4.86
N VAL A 5 7.18 -15.97 -4.55
CA VAL A 5 7.80 -16.64 -3.40
C VAL A 5 9.31 -16.73 -3.58
N LEU A 6 9.79 -17.08 -4.79
CA LEU A 6 11.22 -17.08 -5.10
C LEU A 6 11.83 -15.69 -4.96
N CYS A 7 11.18 -14.65 -5.52
CA CYS A 7 11.66 -13.28 -5.38
C CYS A 7 11.69 -12.83 -3.91
N ALA A 8 10.69 -13.17 -3.10
CA ALA A 8 10.66 -12.85 -1.67
C ALA A 8 11.78 -13.59 -0.91
N SER A 9 11.98 -14.87 -1.17
CA SER A 9 13.07 -15.66 -0.55
C SER A 9 14.44 -15.11 -0.91
N PHE A 10 14.71 -14.81 -2.18
CA PHE A 10 15.99 -14.23 -2.60
C PHE A 10 16.22 -12.81 -2.06
N MET A 11 15.14 -12.02 -1.87
CA MET A 11 15.23 -10.73 -1.18
C MET A 11 15.60 -10.89 0.30
N SER A 12 15.09 -11.90 1.00
CA SER A 12 15.46 -12.22 2.39
C SER A 12 16.88 -12.75 2.54
N PHE A 13 17.38 -13.53 1.57
CA PHE A 13 18.76 -14.03 1.57
C PHE A 13 19.82 -13.00 1.11
N GLY A 14 19.41 -11.77 0.75
CA GLY A 14 20.32 -10.69 0.38
C GLY A 14 21.00 -10.84 -0.99
N VAL A 15 20.66 -11.87 -1.77
CA VAL A 15 21.26 -12.12 -3.08
C VAL A 15 20.65 -11.14 -4.10
N LYS A 16 21.44 -10.19 -4.62
CA LYS A 16 21.02 -9.22 -5.67
C LYS A 16 19.64 -8.59 -5.42
N ARG A 17 19.34 -8.23 -4.16
CA ARG A 17 18.03 -7.74 -3.66
C ARG A 17 17.36 -6.71 -4.57
N ARG A 18 18.12 -5.77 -5.14
CA ARG A 18 17.62 -4.72 -6.04
C ARG A 18 16.99 -5.25 -7.33
N TRP A 19 17.58 -6.28 -7.94
CA TRP A 19 17.07 -6.88 -9.18
C TRP A 19 15.83 -7.73 -8.95
N PHE A 20 15.80 -8.48 -7.83
CA PHE A 20 14.62 -9.26 -7.47
C PHE A 20 13.44 -8.39 -7.04
N ALA A 21 13.69 -7.26 -6.38
CA ALA A 21 12.65 -6.27 -6.07
C ALA A 21 12.02 -5.69 -7.34
N LEU A 22 12.83 -5.38 -8.36
CA LEU A 22 12.32 -4.97 -9.69
C LEU A 22 11.54 -6.09 -10.38
N GLY A 23 12.03 -7.33 -10.32
CA GLY A 23 11.34 -8.50 -10.86
C GLY A 23 9.97 -8.71 -10.21
N ALA A 24 9.87 -8.56 -8.89
CA ALA A 24 8.61 -8.65 -8.16
C ALA A 24 7.63 -7.53 -8.51
N ALA A 25 8.12 -6.29 -8.65
CA ALA A 25 7.32 -5.15 -9.09
C ALA A 25 6.75 -5.38 -10.50
N LEU A 26 7.58 -5.85 -11.43
CA LEU A 26 7.17 -6.16 -12.81
C LEU A 26 6.17 -7.32 -12.86
N GLN A 27 6.43 -8.40 -12.10
CA GLN A 27 5.51 -9.52 -12.02
C GLN A 27 4.15 -9.09 -11.48
N LEU A 28 4.11 -8.24 -10.45
CA LEU A 28 2.88 -7.71 -9.89
C LEU A 28 2.13 -6.88 -10.94
N ALA A 29 2.81 -5.97 -11.62
CA ALA A 29 2.21 -5.15 -12.68
C ALA A 29 1.60 -6.00 -13.80
N ILE A 30 2.33 -7.00 -14.30
CA ILE A 30 1.85 -7.92 -15.35
C ILE A 30 0.67 -8.74 -14.84
N SER A 31 0.73 -9.25 -13.61
CA SER A 31 -0.35 -10.05 -13.04
C SER A 31 -1.65 -9.25 -12.87
N THR A 32 -1.54 -7.97 -12.50
CA THR A 32 -2.71 -7.09 -12.40
C THR A 32 -3.27 -6.68 -13.75
N TYR A 33 -2.39 -6.48 -14.74
CA TYR A 33 -2.82 -6.20 -16.11
C TYR A 33 -3.52 -7.41 -16.75
N ALA A 34 -3.00 -8.63 -16.53
CA ALA A 34 -3.62 -9.86 -17.00
C ALA A 34 -4.98 -10.10 -16.32
N ALA A 35 -5.10 -9.82 -15.02
CA ALA A 35 -6.37 -9.90 -14.31
C ALA A 35 -7.41 -8.88 -14.81
N TYR A 36 -6.95 -7.71 -15.30
CA TYR A 36 -7.81 -6.68 -15.88
C TYR A 36 -8.37 -7.11 -17.25
N ILE A 37 -7.51 -7.56 -18.17
CA ILE A 37 -7.94 -7.97 -19.53
C ILE A 37 -8.77 -9.25 -19.48
N GLY A 38 -8.46 -10.16 -18.56
CA GLY A 38 -9.15 -11.44 -18.46
C GLY A 38 -10.62 -11.33 -18.06
N GLY A 39 -11.12 -10.17 -17.63
CA GLY A 39 -12.53 -9.99 -17.27
C GLY A 39 -13.01 -10.82 -16.06
N TYR A 40 -12.12 -11.58 -15.41
CA TYR A 40 -12.41 -12.53 -14.33
C TYR A 40 -12.84 -11.88 -13.00
N VAL A 41 -13.05 -10.56 -12.98
CA VAL A 41 -13.18 -9.76 -11.75
C VAL A 41 -14.41 -8.85 -11.84
N HIS A 42 -15.60 -9.45 -11.75
CA HIS A 42 -16.88 -8.72 -11.63
C HIS A 42 -17.10 -8.23 -10.19
N TYR A 43 -16.26 -7.32 -9.71
CA TYR A 43 -16.46 -6.65 -8.42
C TYR A 43 -17.10 -5.27 -8.59
N GLY A 44 -17.76 -4.78 -7.54
CA GLY A 44 -18.26 -3.40 -7.48
C GLY A 44 -17.12 -2.39 -7.62
N ASP A 45 -17.41 -1.22 -8.20
CA ASP A 45 -16.37 -0.26 -8.56
C ASP A 45 -15.57 0.26 -7.36
N TRP A 46 -16.20 0.34 -6.18
CA TRP A 46 -15.51 0.68 -4.92
C TRP A 46 -14.41 -0.33 -4.57
N LEU A 47 -14.65 -1.64 -4.76
CA LEU A 47 -13.70 -2.70 -4.43
C LEU A 47 -12.55 -2.73 -5.44
N LYS A 48 -12.84 -2.44 -6.72
CA LYS A 48 -11.81 -2.28 -7.76
C LYS A 48 -10.82 -1.17 -7.41
N VAL A 49 -11.32 0.01 -7.03
CA VAL A 49 -10.47 1.15 -6.62
C VAL A 49 -9.58 0.78 -5.43
N ARG A 50 -10.12 0.04 -4.45
CA ARG A 50 -9.35 -0.43 -3.29
C ARG A 50 -8.26 -1.44 -3.66
N MET A 51 -8.54 -2.36 -4.58
CA MET A 51 -7.53 -3.31 -5.08
C MET A 51 -6.44 -2.62 -5.92
N TYR A 52 -6.81 -1.70 -6.80
CA TYR A 52 -5.87 -1.02 -7.69
C TYR A 52 -4.94 -0.08 -6.92
N SER A 53 -5.50 0.74 -6.03
CA SER A 53 -4.70 1.67 -5.21
C SER A 53 -3.65 0.92 -4.38
N ARG A 54 -4.02 -0.20 -3.73
CA ARG A 54 -3.09 -1.02 -2.93
C ARG A 54 -2.04 -1.74 -3.79
N THR A 55 -2.40 -2.14 -5.01
CA THR A 55 -1.43 -2.72 -5.95
C THR A 55 -0.41 -1.68 -6.42
N ILE A 56 -0.84 -0.46 -6.75
CA ILE A 56 0.07 0.62 -7.12
C ILE A 56 1.02 0.95 -5.96
N ALA A 57 0.48 1.01 -4.74
CA ALA A 57 1.26 1.26 -3.54
C ALA A 57 2.33 0.19 -3.27
N ILE A 58 1.99 -1.10 -3.41
CA ILE A 58 2.96 -2.17 -3.18
C ILE A 58 4.04 -2.19 -4.28
N ILE A 59 3.69 -1.90 -5.53
CA ILE A 59 4.68 -1.70 -6.61
C ILE A 59 5.61 -0.53 -6.25
N GLY A 60 5.06 0.58 -5.74
CA GLY A 60 5.83 1.70 -5.21
C GLY A 60 6.78 1.28 -4.09
N GLY A 61 6.31 0.46 -3.15
CA GLY A 61 7.13 -0.11 -2.08
C GLY A 61 8.29 -0.96 -2.59
N PHE A 62 8.05 -1.81 -3.60
CA PHE A 62 9.12 -2.58 -4.23
C PHE A 62 10.12 -1.72 -5.01
N LEU A 63 9.69 -0.61 -5.62
CA LEU A 63 10.59 0.36 -6.25
C LEU A 63 11.47 1.08 -5.22
N VAL A 64 10.92 1.43 -4.05
CA VAL A 64 11.69 1.98 -2.93
C VAL A 64 12.73 0.98 -2.46
N LEU A 65 12.36 -0.29 -2.28
CA LEU A 65 13.30 -1.37 -1.95
C LEU A 65 14.40 -1.52 -3.01
N ALA A 66 14.01 -1.52 -4.28
CA ALA A 66 14.93 -1.63 -5.41
C ALA A 66 15.92 -0.45 -5.50
N SER A 67 15.56 0.72 -4.96
CA SER A 67 16.48 1.87 -4.88
C SER A 67 17.69 1.63 -3.95
N GLY A 68 17.66 0.56 -3.15
CA GLY A 68 18.65 0.26 -2.12
C GLY A 68 18.32 0.91 -0.78
N ALA A 69 17.03 1.09 -0.49
CA ALA A 69 16.52 1.55 0.80
C ALA A 69 16.59 0.43 1.85
N GLY A 70 17.11 0.70 3.05
CA GLY A 70 17.24 -0.31 4.12
C GLY A 70 18.36 -1.34 3.92
N GLU A 71 19.40 -1.02 3.14
CA GLU A 71 20.64 -1.82 3.03
C GLU A 71 21.69 -1.28 4.02
N VAL A 72 22.05 -2.07 5.05
CA VAL A 72 23.02 -1.68 6.10
C VAL A 72 24.45 -1.54 5.55
N TYR A 73 24.85 -2.38 4.59
CA TYR A 73 26.15 -2.32 3.93
C TYR A 73 25.99 -1.94 2.45
N ARG A 74 26.07 -0.64 2.15
CA ARG A 74 25.88 -0.08 0.80
C ARG A 74 27.17 -0.18 -0.02
N GLN A 75 27.20 -1.09 -1.01
CA GLN A 75 28.27 -1.14 -2.01
C GLN A 75 27.99 -0.26 -3.24
N LYS A 76 26.73 0.16 -3.49
CA LYS A 76 26.34 0.95 -4.67
C LYS A 76 25.46 2.14 -4.28
N PRO A 77 25.68 3.35 -4.86
CA PRO A 77 24.88 4.53 -4.55
C PRO A 77 23.39 4.33 -4.86
N ARG A 78 22.56 5.13 -4.18
CA ARG A 78 21.09 5.08 -4.27
C ARG A 78 20.61 5.62 -5.61
N SER A 79 19.69 4.92 -6.27
CA SER A 79 18.99 5.47 -7.43
C SER A 79 17.88 6.42 -6.97
N ARG A 80 18.15 7.73 -7.00
CA ARG A 80 17.18 8.77 -6.61
C ARG A 80 15.90 8.73 -7.44
N SER A 81 16.00 8.37 -8.72
CA SER A 81 14.83 8.25 -9.61
C SER A 81 13.86 7.16 -9.16
N LEU A 82 14.34 5.94 -8.89
CA LEU A 82 13.50 4.82 -8.44
C LEU A 82 12.80 5.11 -7.10
N GLN A 83 13.54 5.73 -6.16
CA GLN A 83 12.96 6.10 -4.87
C GLN A 83 11.86 7.16 -5.03
N SER A 84 12.13 8.20 -5.84
CA SER A 84 11.16 9.26 -6.14
C SER A 84 9.91 8.69 -6.81
N THR A 85 10.05 7.81 -7.80
CA THR A 85 8.90 7.12 -8.43
C THR A 85 8.10 6.30 -7.42
N GLY A 86 8.78 5.56 -6.53
CA GLY A 86 8.09 4.79 -5.49
C GLY A 86 7.34 5.65 -4.47
N GLN A 87 7.88 6.82 -4.12
CA GLN A 87 7.21 7.81 -3.26
C GLN A 87 5.97 8.39 -3.93
N VAL A 88 6.05 8.72 -5.22
CA VAL A 88 4.90 9.20 -5.99
C VAL A 88 3.78 8.16 -6.01
N PHE A 89 4.09 6.88 -6.19
CA PHE A 89 3.08 5.81 -6.14
C PHE A 89 2.41 5.67 -4.76
N LEU A 90 3.17 5.84 -3.66
CA LEU A 90 2.59 5.92 -2.32
C LEU A 90 1.71 7.17 -2.15
N GLY A 91 2.10 8.31 -2.70
CA GLY A 91 1.29 9.53 -2.71
C GLY A 91 -0.04 9.35 -3.44
N ILE A 92 -0.02 8.77 -4.65
CA ILE A 92 -1.23 8.45 -5.43
C ILE A 92 -2.16 7.51 -4.64
N TYR A 93 -1.59 6.49 -4.00
CA TYR A 93 -2.35 5.59 -3.13
C TYR A 93 -3.09 6.33 -2.01
N LEU A 94 -2.42 7.24 -1.32
CA LEU A 94 -3.03 8.02 -0.24
C LEU A 94 -4.16 8.93 -0.74
N ILE A 95 -4.03 9.51 -1.94
CA ILE A 95 -5.11 10.26 -2.59
C ILE A 95 -6.31 9.34 -2.85
N CYS A 96 -6.07 8.14 -3.39
CA CYS A 96 -7.13 7.18 -3.64
C CYS A 96 -7.84 6.76 -2.34
N VAL A 97 -7.10 6.56 -1.24
CA VAL A 97 -7.68 6.22 0.07
C VAL A 97 -8.49 7.38 0.63
N ALA A 98 -7.98 8.61 0.55
CA ALA A 98 -8.73 9.80 0.98
C ALA A 98 -10.02 9.98 0.15
N TYR A 99 -9.94 9.79 -1.16
CA TYR A 99 -11.09 9.85 -2.05
C TYR A 99 -12.11 8.75 -1.74
N SER A 100 -11.66 7.50 -1.53
CA SER A 100 -12.57 6.39 -1.20
C SER A 100 -13.26 6.62 0.14
N LEU A 101 -12.58 7.22 1.12
CA LEU A 101 -13.17 7.57 2.41
C LEU A 101 -14.36 8.53 2.30
N GLN A 102 -14.33 9.45 1.33
CA GLN A 102 -15.38 10.46 1.14
C GLN A 102 -16.50 9.99 0.20
N HIS A 103 -16.16 9.22 -0.84
CA HIS A 103 -17.11 8.83 -1.89
C HIS A 103 -17.74 7.45 -1.68
N SER A 104 -17.00 6.50 -1.09
CA SER A 104 -17.48 5.13 -0.86
C SER A 104 -18.24 5.05 0.47
N LYS A 105 -19.55 4.76 0.40
CA LYS A 105 -20.39 4.58 1.59
C LYS A 105 -19.92 3.38 2.41
N GLU A 106 -19.44 2.34 1.72
CA GLU A 106 -18.96 1.08 2.28
C GLU A 106 -17.73 1.27 3.15
N ASP A 107 -16.76 2.04 2.67
CA ASP A 107 -15.54 2.38 3.41
C ASP A 107 -15.88 3.31 4.56
N ARG A 108 -16.69 4.36 4.32
CA ARG A 108 -17.11 5.30 5.36
C ARG A 108 -17.78 4.61 6.56
N LEU A 109 -18.67 3.66 6.29
CA LEU A 109 -19.36 2.88 7.34
C LEU A 109 -18.40 1.97 8.12
N ALA A 110 -17.41 1.37 7.45
CA ALA A 110 -16.41 0.55 8.13
C ALA A 110 -15.62 1.36 9.17
N TYR A 111 -15.22 2.59 8.81
CA TYR A 111 -14.52 3.50 9.71
C TYR A 111 -15.43 4.02 10.83
N LEU A 112 -16.68 4.41 10.53
CA LEU A 112 -17.63 4.91 11.53
C LEU A 112 -17.98 3.88 12.61
N ASN A 113 -18.09 2.60 12.22
CA ASN A 113 -18.45 1.55 13.16
C ASN A 113 -17.35 1.23 14.18
N HIS A 114 -16.09 1.60 13.91
CA HIS A 114 -14.94 1.24 14.77
C HIS A 114 -14.26 2.44 15.43
N ILE A 115 -14.41 3.65 14.88
CA ILE A 115 -13.75 4.84 15.42
C ILE A 115 -14.71 5.62 16.33
N LEU A 116 -14.33 5.72 17.60
CA LEU A 116 -14.94 6.60 18.59
C LEU A 116 -14.66 8.06 18.19
N GLY A 117 -15.64 8.74 17.61
CA GLY A 117 -15.49 10.13 17.12
C GLY A 117 -16.32 10.46 15.88
N GLY A 118 -16.96 9.45 15.26
CA GLY A 118 -17.96 9.66 14.22
C GLY A 118 -17.41 10.40 12.99
N GLU A 119 -18.18 11.37 12.49
CA GLU A 119 -17.86 12.07 11.25
C GLU A 119 -16.64 13.01 11.37
N ILE A 120 -16.38 13.56 12.57
CA ILE A 120 -15.27 14.49 12.80
C ILE A 120 -13.93 13.75 12.63
N THR A 121 -13.81 12.55 13.19
CA THR A 121 -12.61 11.72 13.02
C THR A 121 -12.38 11.31 11.56
N LEU A 122 -13.44 11.09 10.80
CA LEU A 122 -13.33 10.82 9.37
C LEU A 122 -12.79 12.02 8.59
N GLN A 123 -13.29 13.23 8.88
CA GLN A 123 -12.80 14.45 8.24
C GLN A 123 -11.33 14.73 8.59
N LEU A 124 -10.93 14.50 9.85
CA LEU A 124 -9.53 14.61 10.26
C LEU A 124 -8.65 13.59 9.53
N LEU A 125 -9.08 12.34 9.40
CA LEU A 125 -8.37 11.32 8.63
C LEU A 125 -8.26 11.68 7.15
N PHE A 126 -9.31 12.23 6.55
CA PHE A 126 -9.28 12.70 5.17
C PHE A 126 -8.21 13.80 4.98
N ILE A 127 -8.20 14.82 5.84
CA ILE A 127 -7.21 15.90 5.80
C ILE A 127 -5.81 15.32 6.01
N LEU A 128 -5.64 14.42 6.98
CA LEU A 128 -4.36 13.80 7.29
C LEU A 128 -3.81 13.01 6.10
N TYR A 129 -4.62 12.16 5.46
CA TYR A 129 -4.19 11.44 4.26
C TYR A 129 -3.88 12.36 3.10
N GLY A 130 -4.65 13.45 2.92
CA GLY A 130 -4.37 14.48 1.92
C GLY A 130 -3.02 15.17 2.13
N VAL A 131 -2.72 15.58 3.37
CA VAL A 131 -1.44 16.20 3.72
C VAL A 131 -0.27 15.22 3.50
N LEU A 132 -0.42 13.97 3.96
CA LEU A 132 0.60 12.94 3.75
C LEU A 132 0.83 12.69 2.25
N ALA A 133 -0.24 12.62 1.44
CA ALA A 133 -0.12 12.47 0.00
C ALA A 133 0.68 13.61 -0.64
N LEU A 134 0.39 14.86 -0.26
CA LEU A 134 1.12 16.02 -0.74
C LEU A 134 2.60 15.98 -0.33
N SER A 135 2.93 15.53 0.89
CA SER A 135 4.31 15.33 1.31
C SER A 135 5.05 14.29 0.46
N PHE A 136 4.41 13.17 0.14
CA PHE A 136 5.01 12.15 -0.73
C PHE A 136 5.17 12.59 -2.19
N LEU A 137 4.21 13.36 -2.72
CA LEU A 137 4.26 13.87 -4.10
C LEU A 137 5.25 15.03 -4.28
N SER A 138 5.31 15.94 -3.31
CA SER A 138 6.26 17.06 -3.33
C SER A 138 7.70 16.64 -2.97
N GLY A 139 7.85 15.49 -2.31
CA GLY A 139 9.12 15.03 -1.76
C GLY A 139 9.56 15.80 -0.52
N TYR A 140 8.69 16.62 0.06
CA TYR A 140 8.98 17.40 1.25
C TYR A 140 8.61 16.64 2.51
N TYR A 141 9.50 16.63 3.52
CA TYR A 141 9.29 15.94 4.80
C TYR A 141 8.86 14.47 4.67
N ILE A 142 9.39 13.74 3.68
CA ILE A 142 9.03 12.33 3.42
C ILE A 142 9.23 11.44 4.65
N ARG A 143 10.29 11.69 5.43
CA ARG A 143 10.61 10.87 6.61
C ARG A 143 9.55 10.98 7.70
N THR A 144 9.14 12.20 8.04
CA THR A 144 8.10 12.40 9.06
C THR A 144 6.74 11.94 8.54
N ALA A 145 6.45 12.15 7.26
CA ALA A 145 5.24 11.59 6.63
C ALA A 145 5.23 10.05 6.71
N ALA A 146 6.37 9.40 6.46
CA ALA A 146 6.50 7.95 6.58
C ALA A 146 6.39 7.46 8.04
N GLN A 147 6.93 8.20 9.02
CA GLN A 147 6.78 7.89 10.44
C GLN A 147 5.32 8.00 10.90
N ILE A 148 4.60 9.04 10.47
CA ILE A 148 3.17 9.18 10.79
C ILE A 148 2.38 8.04 10.15
N LEU A 149 2.65 7.76 8.87
CA LEU A 149 1.96 6.70 8.14
C LEU A 149 2.27 5.30 8.69
N SER A 150 3.47 5.05 9.23
CA SER A 150 3.81 3.77 9.87
C SER A 150 3.05 3.54 11.18
N VAL A 151 2.61 4.59 11.87
CA VAL A 151 1.74 4.45 13.06
C VAL A 151 0.29 4.20 12.64
N ILE A 152 -0.17 4.88 11.58
CA ILE A 152 -1.58 4.81 11.13
C ILE A 152 -1.90 3.49 10.41
N LEU A 153 -1.04 3.04 9.50
CA LEU A 153 -1.28 1.83 8.71
C LEU A 153 -1.59 0.56 9.54
N PRO A 154 -0.85 0.20 10.59
CA PRO A 154 -1.17 -0.99 11.38
C PRO A 154 -2.53 -0.87 12.09
N LEU A 155 -2.91 0.32 12.55
CA LEU A 155 -4.23 0.56 13.13
C LEU A 155 -5.34 0.34 12.09
N VAL A 156 -5.16 0.85 10.87
CA VAL A 156 -6.10 0.63 9.76
C VAL A 156 -6.19 -0.84 9.37
N ILE A 157 -5.04 -1.53 9.29
CA ILE A 157 -5.00 -2.96 8.95
C ILE A 157 -5.76 -3.78 9.99
N LEU A 158 -5.54 -3.53 11.28
CA LEU A 158 -6.16 -4.30 12.35
C LEU A 158 -7.64 -3.98 12.54
N LEU A 159 -7.99 -2.70 12.61
CA LEU A 159 -9.35 -2.27 12.96
C LEU A 159 -10.30 -2.32 11.76
N ILE A 160 -9.80 -2.12 10.54
CA ILE A 160 -10.64 -1.93 9.37
C ILE A 160 -10.52 -3.11 8.43
N ASP A 161 -9.32 -3.44 7.95
CA ASP A 161 -9.15 -4.60 7.07
C ASP A 161 -9.32 -5.94 7.81
N GLY A 162 -8.94 -5.99 9.09
CA GLY A 162 -9.06 -7.17 9.95
C GLY A 162 -10.49 -7.55 10.34
N ASN A 163 -11.47 -6.67 10.11
CA ASN A 163 -12.87 -6.98 10.36
C ASN A 163 -13.46 -7.84 9.23
N LEU A 164 -13.11 -9.13 9.27
CA LEU A 164 -13.58 -10.12 8.30
C LEU A 164 -15.11 -10.26 8.31
N GLY A 165 -15.77 -10.10 9.45
CA GLY A 165 -17.24 -10.19 9.54
C GLY A 165 -17.94 -9.07 8.77
N TYR A 166 -17.48 -7.82 8.86
CA TYR A 166 -18.05 -6.72 8.08
C TYR A 166 -17.84 -6.92 6.58
N TRP A 167 -16.63 -7.29 6.16
CA TRP A 167 -16.32 -7.45 4.73
C TRP A 167 -16.94 -8.69 4.11
N HIS A 168 -16.92 -9.82 4.82
CA HIS A 168 -17.42 -11.10 4.33
C HIS A 168 -18.93 -11.22 4.50
N ASP A 169 -19.47 -10.98 5.70
CA ASP A 169 -20.88 -11.24 5.99
C ASP A 169 -21.78 -10.09 5.50
N SER A 170 -21.37 -8.83 5.69
CA SER A 170 -22.21 -7.67 5.32
C SER A 170 -22.02 -7.22 3.87
N ARG A 171 -20.80 -7.36 3.32
CA ARG A 171 -20.46 -6.86 1.96
C ARG A 171 -20.15 -7.96 0.95
N ARG A 172 -20.24 -9.24 1.35
CA ARG A 172 -20.01 -10.42 0.49
C ARG A 172 -18.69 -10.37 -0.29
N VAL A 173 -17.66 -9.77 0.30
CA VAL A 173 -16.31 -9.81 -0.26
C VAL A 173 -15.75 -11.21 -0.05
N GLU A 174 -15.20 -11.79 -1.12
CA GLU A 174 -14.54 -13.09 -1.03
C GLU A 174 -13.37 -13.06 -0.03
N PHE A 175 -13.32 -14.06 0.85
CA PHE A 175 -12.30 -14.16 1.89
C PHE A 175 -10.87 -14.04 1.36
N TRP A 176 -10.57 -14.72 0.25
CA TRP A 176 -9.25 -14.70 -0.37
C TRP A 176 -8.83 -13.33 -0.89
N ASN A 177 -9.78 -12.53 -1.39
CA ASN A 177 -9.51 -11.17 -1.79
C ASN A 177 -9.20 -10.28 -0.59
N GLN A 178 -9.92 -10.47 0.51
CA GLN A 178 -9.65 -9.73 1.74
C GLN A 178 -8.27 -10.08 2.30
N MET A 179 -7.90 -11.37 2.31
CA MET A 179 -6.56 -11.80 2.70
C MET A 179 -5.46 -11.24 1.81
N LYS A 180 -5.68 -11.20 0.48
CA LYS A 180 -4.76 -10.57 -0.47
C LYS A 180 -4.59 -9.08 -0.18
N LEU A 181 -5.69 -8.38 0.10
CA LEU A 181 -5.71 -6.96 0.40
C LEU A 181 -4.97 -6.63 1.71
N ILE A 182 -5.16 -7.43 2.75
CA ILE A 182 -4.41 -7.34 4.00
C ILE A 182 -2.92 -7.55 3.74
N GLY A 183 -2.56 -8.60 3.01
CA GLY A 183 -1.16 -8.89 2.65
C GLY A 183 -0.49 -7.75 1.89
N GLN A 184 -1.22 -7.10 0.97
CA GLN A 184 -0.72 -5.91 0.27
C GLN A 184 -0.48 -4.74 1.22
N ASN A 185 -1.39 -4.47 2.16
CA ASN A 185 -1.20 -3.41 3.15
C ASN A 185 -0.03 -3.69 4.10
N VAL A 186 0.21 -4.94 4.50
CA VAL A 186 1.40 -5.32 5.27
C VAL A 186 2.68 -5.04 4.47
N GLY A 187 2.68 -5.33 3.17
CA GLY A 187 3.79 -4.99 2.27
C GLY A 187 4.04 -3.48 2.16
N ILE A 188 2.96 -2.68 2.03
CA ILE A 188 3.03 -1.21 2.02
C ILE A 188 3.59 -0.70 3.35
N PHE A 189 3.09 -1.21 4.47
CA PHE A 189 3.61 -0.89 5.81
C PHE A 189 5.11 -1.15 5.92
N GLY A 190 5.59 -2.32 5.45
CA GLY A 190 7.02 -2.61 5.43
C GLY A 190 7.84 -1.60 4.63
N ALA A 191 7.36 -1.17 3.46
CA ALA A 191 8.02 -0.14 2.66
C ALA A 191 8.03 1.23 3.35
N VAL A 192 6.94 1.61 4.02
CA VAL A 192 6.82 2.87 4.77
C VAL A 192 7.75 2.87 5.98
N VAL A 193 7.86 1.76 6.71
CA VAL A 193 8.81 1.62 7.82
C VAL A 193 10.24 1.81 7.34
N ILE A 194 10.61 1.24 6.19
CA ILE A 194 11.94 1.44 5.61
C ILE A 194 12.18 2.92 5.26
N LEU A 195 11.18 3.62 4.71
CA LEU A 195 11.31 5.06 4.44
C LEU A 195 11.39 5.90 5.72
N ALA A 196 10.76 5.45 6.81
CA ALA A 196 10.81 6.13 8.11
C ALA A 196 12.17 5.97 8.81
N THR A 197 12.82 4.82 8.62
CA THR A 197 14.09 4.46 9.27
C THR A 197 15.33 4.77 8.41
N ASP A 198 15.22 4.83 7.09
CA ASP A 198 16.30 5.26 6.20
C ASP A 198 16.70 6.72 6.49
N GLY A 199 17.89 6.91 7.06
CA GLY A 199 18.58 8.18 7.26
C GLY A 199 19.87 8.22 6.45
#